data_AF-A0A3N9XDA3-F1
#
_entry.id   AF-A0A3N9XDA3-F1
#
_cell.length_a   1.000
_cell.length_b   1.000
_cell.length_c   1.000
_cell.angle_alpha   90.00
_cell.angle_beta   90.00
_cell.angle_gamma   90.00
#
_symmetry.space_group_name_H-M   'P 1'
#
loop_
_entity.id
_entity.type
_entity.pdbx_description
1 polymer ?
#
loop_
_entity_poly.entity_id
_entity_poly.type
_entity_poly.pdbx_seq_one_letter_code
_entity_poly.pdbx_strand_id
1 'polypeptide(L)' 'MVVIIEADKAHADEIADARSVLLVHRAEPDGLCWGCHEVSCRFAWFPCPQARWAQRVLAADGGDGR' A
#
# COMPACT_ATOMS: atom_id res chain seq x y z
N MET A 1 -30.49 14.81 8.26
CA MET A 1 -29.99 13.43 8.33
C MET A 1 -28.63 13.43 7.65
N VAL A 2 -27.56 13.31 8.43
CA VAL A 2 -26.18 13.61 7.98
C VAL A 2 -25.63 12.44 7.16
N VAL A 3 -25.11 12.77 5.97
CA VAL A 3 -24.50 11.88 4.98
C VAL A 3 -23.02 11.75 5.32
N ILE A 4 -22.62 10.81 6.19
CA ILE A 4 -21.21 10.49 6.44
C ILE A 4 -21.12 9.01 6.85
N ILE A 5 -21.08 8.09 5.88
CA ILE A 5 -20.72 6.67 6.14
C ILE A 5 -19.89 6.10 4.98
N GLU A 6 -20.12 6.55 3.73
CA GLU A 6 -19.41 6.01 2.56
C GLU A 6 -17.93 6.39 2.50
N ALA A 7 -17.55 7.61 2.87
CA ALA A 7 -16.17 8.07 2.83
C ALA A 7 -15.27 7.35 3.86
N ASP A 8 -15.79 7.09 5.06
CA ASP A 8 -15.07 6.40 6.14
C ASP A 8 -14.78 4.94 5.76
N LYS A 9 -15.76 4.25 5.13
CA LYS A 9 -15.56 2.91 4.57
C LYS A 9 -14.53 2.90 3.44
N ALA A 10 -14.63 3.84 2.49
CA ALA A 10 -13.69 3.91 1.38
C ALA A 10 -12.24 4.11 1.87
N HIS A 11 -12.03 4.95 2.88
CA HIS A 11 -10.72 5.14 3.51
C HIS A 11 -10.22 3.87 4.22
N ALA A 12 -11.11 3.19 4.96
CA ALA A 12 -10.77 1.92 5.62
C ALA A 12 -10.40 0.82 4.60
N ASP A 13 -11.10 0.76 3.47
CA ASP A 13 -10.81 -0.16 2.37
C ASP A 13 -9.45 0.15 1.71
N GLU A 14 -9.15 1.43 1.47
CA GLU A 14 -7.83 1.85 0.94
C GLU A 14 -6.67 1.49 1.89
N ILE A 15 -6.85 1.62 3.20
CA ILE A 15 -5.86 1.19 4.20
C ILE A 15 -5.68 -0.32 4.17
N ALA A 16 -6.77 -1.08 4.09
CA ALA A 16 -6.71 -2.54 4.01
C ALA A 16 -5.98 -3.02 2.74
N ASP A 17 -6.23 -2.36 1.62
CA ASP A 17 -5.54 -2.60 0.36
C ASP A 17 -4.05 -2.23 0.44
N ALA A 18 -3.72 -1.08 1.04
CA ALA A 18 -2.34 -0.67 1.24
C ALA A 18 -1.55 -1.69 2.09
N ARG A 19 -2.16 -2.21 3.16
CA ARG A 19 -1.55 -3.29 3.98
C ARG A 19 -1.34 -4.54 3.15
N SER A 20 -2.33 -4.96 2.37
CA SER A 20 -2.27 -6.13 1.51
C SER A 20 -1.17 -5.99 0.44
N VAL A 21 -1.02 -4.80 -0.15
CA VAL A 21 0.05 -4.50 -1.11
C VAL A 21 1.43 -4.64 -0.47
N LEU A 22 1.65 -4.20 0.76
CA LEU A 22 2.96 -4.33 1.42
C LEU A 22 3.27 -5.76 1.91
N LEU A 23 2.26 -6.61 2.10
CA LEU A 23 2.48 -8.04 2.35
C LEU A 23 3.08 -8.74 1.12
N VAL A 24 2.70 -8.29 -0.08
CA VAL A 24 3.19 -8.84 -1.35
C VAL A 24 4.43 -8.10 -1.84
N HIS A 25 4.45 -6.78 -1.82
CA HIS A 25 5.56 -6.00 -2.34
C HIS A 25 6.58 -5.70 -1.24
N ARG A 26 7.52 -6.63 -1.03
CA ARG A 26 8.65 -6.50 -0.11
C ARG A 26 9.99 -6.42 -0.83
N ALA A 27 11.01 -5.90 -0.15
CA ALA A 27 12.39 -5.95 -0.61
C ALA A 27 12.97 -7.36 -0.40
N GLU A 28 13.63 -7.88 -1.43
CA GLU A 28 14.52 -9.04 -1.35
C GLU A 28 15.95 -8.59 -1.00
N PRO A 29 16.87 -9.51 -0.64
CA PRO A 29 18.25 -9.17 -0.26
C PRO A 29 19.04 -8.43 -1.34
N ASP A 30 18.67 -8.60 -2.60
CA ASP A 30 19.26 -7.92 -3.75
C ASP A 30 18.70 -6.52 -3.99
N GLY A 31 17.72 -6.07 -3.19
CA GLY A 31 17.05 -4.78 -3.30
C GLY A 31 15.88 -4.75 -4.30
N LEU A 32 15.60 -5.86 -4.99
CA LEU A 32 14.46 -5.97 -5.89
C LEU A 32 13.16 -6.18 -5.12
N CYS A 33 12.04 -5.86 -5.76
CA CYS A 33 10.72 -6.09 -5.20
C CYS A 33 10.25 -7.51 -5.51
N TRP A 34 10.11 -8.34 -4.48
CA TRP A 34 9.62 -9.72 -4.57
C TRP A 34 8.29 -9.81 -5.31
N GLY A 35 7.30 -8.99 -4.94
CA GLY A 35 5.98 -9.01 -5.55
C GLY A 35 5.98 -8.67 -7.04
N CYS A 36 6.87 -7.76 -7.49
CA CYS A 36 6.99 -7.46 -8.92
C CYS A 36 7.64 -8.62 -9.69
N HIS A 37 8.61 -9.29 -9.07
CA HIS A 37 9.27 -10.45 -9.66
C HIS A 37 8.32 -11.64 -9.78
N GLU A 38 7.67 -12.04 -8.69
CA GLU A 38 6.85 -13.25 -8.64
C GLU A 38 5.48 -13.10 -9.32
N VAL A 39 4.82 -11.96 -9.16
CA VAL A 39 3.43 -11.80 -9.66
C VAL A 39 3.40 -11.28 -11.10
N SER A 40 4.37 -10.44 -11.47
CA SER A 40 4.37 -9.74 -12.76
C SER A 40 5.51 -10.18 -13.69
N CYS A 41 6.41 -11.07 -13.25
CA CYS A 41 7.63 -11.44 -13.96
C CYS A 41 8.45 -10.22 -14.41
N ARG A 42 8.45 -9.15 -13.59
CA ARG A 42 9.15 -7.89 -13.88
C ARG A 42 10.14 -7.57 -12.77
N PHE A 43 11.37 -7.27 -13.17
CA PHE A 43 12.37 -6.74 -12.27
C PHE A 43 12.11 -5.26 -12.00
N ALA A 44 11.84 -4.93 -10.74
CA ALA A 44 11.70 -3.56 -10.26
C ALA A 44 12.37 -3.42 -8.91
N TRP A 45 13.09 -2.33 -8.69
CA TRP A 45 13.69 -1.99 -7.40
C TRP A 45 12.62 -1.71 -6.35
N PHE A 46 12.84 -2.16 -5.13
CA PHE A 46 12.03 -1.74 -3.99
C PHE A 46 12.51 -0.36 -3.46
N PRO A 47 11.60 0.57 -3.10
CA PRO A 47 10.15 0.46 -3.20
C PRO A 47 9.67 0.64 -4.64
N CYS A 48 8.83 -0.28 -5.13
CA CYS A 48 8.19 -0.18 -6.43
C CYS A 48 7.02 0.84 -6.39
N PRO A 49 6.40 1.21 -7.52
CA PRO A 49 5.27 2.14 -7.53
C PRO A 49 4.11 1.74 -6.60
N GLN A 50 3.79 0.44 -6.51
CA GLN A 50 2.72 -0.09 -5.65
C GLN A 50 3.08 0.03 -4.17
N ALA A 51 4.29 -0.37 -3.79
CA ALA A 51 4.80 -0.20 -2.43
C ALA A 51 4.86 1.28 -2.02
N ARG A 52 5.27 2.18 -2.93
CA ARG A 52 5.26 3.64 -2.68
C ARG A 52 3.86 4.21 -2.49
N TRP A 53 2.87 3.70 -3.21
CA TRP A 53 1.47 4.07 -2.96
C TRP A 53 1.03 3.62 -1.57
N ALA A 54 1.21 2.35 -1.25
CA ALA A 54 0.77 1.78 0.03
C ALA A 54 1.45 2.46 1.23
N GLN A 55 2.76 2.72 1.15
CA GLN A 55 3.48 3.48 2.18
C GLN A 55 2.90 4.88 2.38
N ARG A 56 2.48 5.56 1.31
CA ARG A 56 1.87 6.90 1.41
C ARG A 56 0.49 6.86 2.06
N VAL A 57 -0.35 5.88 1.70
CA VAL A 57 -1.68 5.70 2.33
C VAL A 57 -1.55 5.45 3.83
N LEU A 58 -0.66 4.53 4.24
CA LEU A 58 -0.46 4.22 5.65
C LEU A 58 0.20 5.34 6.45
N ALA A 59 1.08 6.14 5.81
CA ALA A 59 1.66 7.31 6.45
C ALA A 59 0.62 8.43 6.67
N ALA A 60 -0.32 8.59 5.74
CA ALA A 60 -1.42 9.55 5.87
C ALA A 60 -2.39 9.17 6.99
N ASP A 61 -2.74 7.88 7.10
CA ASP A 61 -3.58 7.35 8.19
C ASP A 61 -2.97 7.60 9.58
N GLY A 62 -1.66 7.37 9.74
CA GLY A 62 -0.96 7.66 10.99
C GLY A 62 -0.78 9.15 11.30
N GLY A 63 -1.03 10.03 10.32
CA GLY A 63 -0.86 11.49 10.44
C GLY A 63 -2.15 12.25 10.76
N ASP A 64 -3.33 11.66 10.54
CA ASP A 64 -4.64 12.30 10.70
C ASP A 64 -5.20 12.24 12.16
N GLY A 65 -4.37 11.80 13.11
CA GLY A 65 -4.74 11.59 14.51
C GLY A 65 -4.13 12.55 15.53
N ARG A 66 -3.63 13.73 15.14
CA ARG A 66 -3.02 14.70 16.06
C ARG A 66 -3.67 16.08 16.05
#